data_AF-A0A7Y3NY25-F1
#
_entry.id   AF-A0A7Y3NY25-F1
#
_cell.length_a   1.000
_cell.length_b   1.000
_cell.length_c   1.000
_cell.angle_alpha   90.00
_cell.angle_beta   90.00
_cell.angle_gamma   90.00
#
_symmetry.space_group_name_H-M   'P 1'
#
loop_
_entity.id
_entity.type
_entity.pdbx_description
1 polymer ?
#
loop_
_entity_poly.entity_id
_entity_poly.type
_entity_poly.pdbx_seq_one_letter_code
_entity_poly.pdbx_strand_id
1 'polypeptide(L)'
;MRNRERWPMYFEIQQQKELGLNKSQVARNLDVSRNTVMKFWDMSIDEYKTFIEGLGTRSKKLEYFEFEVVEWLRQYPDLSAAQIMDWLKEHHGDLILTHEFANYVEVRRFRIYMCRKADPESKGKIENVVKYIKRNFARHRQFTNVEKLNEQCLAWLARTGNAKVHQTTKKIPAEVYAFEKAYLRPVHRKIEISNITT
;
A
#
# COMPACT_ATOMS: atom_id res chain seq x y z
N MET A 1 -11.64 18.89 3.39
CA MET A 1 -13.10 18.85 3.19
C MET A 1 -13.67 17.54 3.67
N ARG A 2 -14.54 17.61 4.67
CA ARG A 2 -15.30 16.45 5.18
C ARG A 2 -16.31 16.00 4.11
N ASN A 3 -16.72 14.73 4.13
CA ASN A 3 -17.63 14.18 3.10
C ASN A 3 -18.96 14.96 3.03
N ARG A 4 -19.42 15.48 4.18
CA ARG A 4 -20.62 16.31 4.33
C ARG A 4 -20.57 17.66 3.59
N GLU A 5 -19.37 18.18 3.31
CA GLU A 5 -19.15 19.48 2.63
C GLU A 5 -19.01 19.32 1.11
N ARG A 6 -18.86 18.09 0.60
CA ARG A 6 -18.56 17.82 -0.82
C ARG A 6 -19.82 17.88 -1.70
N TRP A 7 -20.92 17.28 -1.24
CA TRP A 7 -22.20 17.30 -1.94
C TRP A 7 -22.75 18.73 -2.16
N PRO A 8 -22.81 19.60 -1.14
CA PRO A 8 -23.22 20.99 -1.33
C PRO A 8 -22.37 21.73 -2.37
N MET A 9 -21.05 21.59 -2.31
CA MET A 9 -20.12 22.21 -3.27
C MET A 9 -20.39 21.75 -4.71
N TYR A 10 -20.65 20.46 -4.94
CA TYR A 10 -20.97 19.96 -6.28
C TYR A 10 -22.27 20.56 -6.83
N PHE A 11 -23.33 20.60 -6.01
CA PHE A 11 -24.61 21.19 -6.42
C PHE A 11 -24.49 22.70 -6.68
N GLU A 12 -23.72 23.43 -5.88
CA GLU A 12 -23.47 24.86 -6.10
C GLU A 12 -22.69 25.13 -7.39
N ILE A 13 -21.74 24.26 -7.76
CA ILE A 13 -21.05 24.34 -9.06
C ILE A 13 -22.05 24.13 -10.21
N GLN A 14 -22.93 23.12 -10.13
CA GLN A 14 -23.93 22.85 -11.17
C GLN A 14 -24.97 23.96 -11.27
N GLN A 15 -25.45 24.48 -10.14
CA GLN A 15 -26.38 25.61 -10.11
C GLN A 15 -25.78 26.86 -10.76
N GLN A 16 -24.52 27.21 -10.44
CA GLN A 16 -23.88 28.37 -11.06
C GLN A 16 -23.60 28.17 -12.55
N LYS A 17 -23.35 26.92 -12.99
CA LYS A 17 -23.26 26.57 -14.41
C LYS A 17 -24.60 26.81 -15.12
N GLU A 18 -25.73 26.40 -14.53
CA GLU A 18 -27.07 26.63 -15.08
C GLU A 18 -27.42 28.12 -15.16
N LEU A 19 -26.93 28.93 -14.22
CA LEU A 19 -27.02 30.40 -14.25
C LEU A 19 -26.14 31.06 -15.33
N GLY A 20 -25.40 30.27 -16.12
CA GLY A 20 -24.57 30.76 -17.22
C GLY A 20 -23.25 31.39 -16.80
N LEU A 21 -22.82 31.24 -15.54
CA LEU A 21 -21.52 31.73 -15.08
C LEU A 21 -20.39 30.92 -15.72
N ASN A 22 -19.25 31.57 -15.97
CA ASN A 22 -18.07 30.86 -16.47
C ASN A 22 -17.26 30.20 -15.34
N LYS A 23 -16.49 29.17 -15.68
CA LYS A 23 -15.67 28.38 -14.72
C LYS A 23 -14.80 29.23 -13.78
N SER A 24 -14.30 30.37 -14.25
CA SER A 24 -13.45 31.29 -13.47
C SER A 24 -14.26 32.17 -12.51
N GLN A 25 -15.51 32.47 -12.83
CA GLN A 25 -16.44 33.14 -11.91
C GLN A 25 -16.88 32.17 -10.81
N VAL A 26 -17.27 30.94 -11.18
CA VAL A 26 -17.70 29.92 -10.22
C VAL A 26 -16.61 29.59 -9.20
N ALA A 27 -15.37 29.44 -9.65
CA ALA A 27 -14.21 29.21 -8.77
C ALA A 27 -14.02 30.33 -7.74
N ARG A 28 -14.19 31.60 -8.17
CA ARG A 28 -14.06 32.77 -7.28
C ARG A 28 -15.25 32.89 -6.32
N ASN A 29 -16.46 32.63 -6.80
CA ASN A 29 -17.68 32.76 -5.99
C ASN A 29 -17.76 31.73 -4.87
N LEU A 30 -17.28 30.52 -5.12
CA LEU A 30 -17.32 29.42 -4.16
C LEU A 30 -16.04 29.28 -3.34
N ASP A 31 -15.04 30.15 -3.57
CA ASP A 31 -13.70 30.06 -2.98
C ASP A 31 -13.07 28.66 -3.14
N VAL A 32 -13.18 28.09 -4.34
CA VAL A 32 -12.64 26.76 -4.68
C VAL A 32 -11.67 26.85 -5.84
N SER A 33 -10.73 25.89 -5.88
CA SER A 33 -9.75 25.85 -6.98
C SER A 33 -10.45 25.71 -8.34
N ARG A 34 -9.93 26.41 -9.35
CA ARG A 34 -10.42 26.29 -10.74
C ARG A 34 -10.38 24.84 -11.24
N ASN A 35 -9.41 24.05 -10.78
CA ASN A 35 -9.31 22.63 -11.10
C ASN A 35 -10.49 21.81 -10.55
N THR A 36 -10.98 22.15 -9.35
CA THR A 36 -12.18 21.54 -8.77
C THR A 36 -13.40 21.80 -9.65
N VAL A 37 -13.60 23.07 -10.05
CA VAL A 37 -14.70 23.46 -10.93
C VAL A 37 -14.58 22.77 -12.28
N MET A 38 -13.39 22.76 -12.89
CA MET A 38 -13.15 22.08 -14.16
C MET A 38 -13.44 20.58 -14.09
N LYS A 39 -13.02 19.93 -12.99
CA LYS A 39 -13.21 18.49 -12.79
C LYS A 39 -14.68 18.11 -12.68
N PHE A 40 -15.48 18.92 -11.99
CA PHE A 40 -16.89 18.61 -11.75
C PHE A 40 -17.84 19.26 -12.74
N TRP A 41 -17.35 20.14 -13.63
CA TRP A 41 -18.19 20.94 -14.53
C TRP A 41 -19.17 20.11 -15.35
N ASP A 42 -18.70 19.02 -15.95
CA ASP A 42 -19.47 18.16 -16.85
C ASP A 42 -19.73 16.77 -16.25
N MET A 43 -19.45 16.61 -14.95
CA MET A 43 -19.62 15.34 -14.25
C MET A 43 -21.09 15.17 -13.86
N SER A 44 -21.69 14.03 -14.23
CA SER A 44 -23.07 13.69 -13.86
C SER A 44 -23.20 13.36 -12.37
N ILE A 45 -24.43 13.35 -11.87
CA ILE A 45 -24.71 13.04 -10.46
C ILE A 45 -24.24 11.60 -10.14
N ASP A 46 -24.43 10.65 -11.06
CA ASP A 46 -24.01 9.26 -10.88
C ASP A 46 -22.48 9.08 -10.91
N GLU A 47 -21.79 9.82 -11.79
CA GLU A 47 -20.33 9.86 -11.84
C GLU A 47 -19.76 10.49 -10.57
N TYR A 48 -20.39 11.55 -10.07
CA TYR A 48 -19.99 12.21 -8.84
C TYR A 48 -20.23 11.33 -7.61
N LYS A 49 -21.36 10.62 -7.57
CA LYS A 49 -21.68 9.62 -6.53
C LYS A 49 -20.61 8.53 -6.50
N THR A 50 -20.28 7.96 -7.65
CA THR A 50 -19.21 6.96 -7.81
C THR A 50 -17.86 7.51 -7.35
N PHE A 51 -17.55 8.77 -7.66
CA PHE A 51 -16.35 9.45 -7.20
C PHE A 51 -16.30 9.59 -5.68
N ILE A 52 -17.41 9.98 -5.02
CA ILE A 52 -17.49 10.10 -3.56
C ILE A 52 -17.39 8.74 -2.88
N GLU A 53 -18.06 7.72 -3.42
CA GLU A 53 -18.00 6.35 -2.90
C GLU A 53 -16.59 5.78 -3.01
N GLY A 54 -15.87 6.05 -4.11
CA GLY A 54 -14.47 5.68 -4.29
C GLY A 54 -13.47 6.48 -3.42
N LEU A 55 -13.91 7.55 -2.77
CA LEU A 55 -13.10 8.28 -1.78
C LEU A 55 -13.20 7.70 -0.36
N GLY A 56 -14.18 6.83 -0.09
CA GLY A 56 -14.23 6.04 1.15
C GLY A 56 -13.41 4.76 0.99
N THR A 57 -12.59 4.30 1.93
CA THR A 57 -12.12 4.83 3.22
C THR A 57 -10.84 4.04 3.44
N ARG A 58 -9.66 4.67 3.41
CA ARG A 58 -8.49 4.01 3.96
C ARG A 58 -8.85 3.74 5.42
N SER A 59 -8.97 2.49 5.84
CA SER A 59 -9.28 2.17 7.24
C SER A 59 -8.32 2.95 8.12
N LYS A 60 -8.85 3.70 9.09
CA LYS A 60 -7.97 4.47 9.96
C LYS A 60 -7.26 3.42 10.81
N LYS A 61 -5.92 3.45 10.84
CA LYS A 61 -5.13 2.42 11.56
C LYS A 61 -5.54 2.27 13.03
N LEU A 62 -6.12 3.31 13.63
CA LEU A 62 -6.58 3.35 15.02
C LEU A 62 -8.07 3.05 15.20
N GLU A 63 -8.84 2.86 14.12
CA GLU A 63 -10.27 2.53 14.18
C GLU A 63 -10.50 1.22 14.96
N TYR A 64 -9.54 0.29 14.90
CA TYR A 64 -9.55 -0.94 15.66
C TYR A 64 -9.52 -0.72 17.19
N PHE A 65 -8.93 0.38 17.66
CA PHE A 65 -8.80 0.69 19.08
C PHE A 65 -9.74 1.80 19.53
N GLU A 66 -10.68 2.23 18.69
CA GLU A 66 -11.56 3.37 19.00
C GLU A 66 -12.33 3.15 20.30
N PHE A 67 -12.84 1.94 20.52
CA PHE A 67 -13.54 1.59 21.75
C PHE A 67 -12.65 1.71 22.99
N GLU A 68 -11.47 1.09 22.98
CA GLU A 68 -10.51 1.15 24.09
C GLU A 68 -10.03 2.58 24.38
N VAL A 69 -9.67 3.34 23.34
CA VAL A 69 -9.21 4.72 23.49
C VAL A 69 -10.31 5.61 24.06
N VAL A 70 -11.57 5.41 23.64
CA VAL A 70 -12.72 6.11 24.21
C VAL A 70 -12.94 5.73 25.66
N GLU A 71 -12.81 4.45 26.03
CA GLU A 71 -12.91 4.02 27.43
C GLU A 71 -11.80 4.61 28.30
N TRP A 72 -10.56 4.66 27.82
CA TRP A 72 -9.45 5.30 28.53
C TRP A 72 -9.66 6.79 28.71
N LEU A 73 -10.11 7.51 27.67
CA LEU A 73 -10.40 8.94 27.77
C LEU A 73 -11.61 9.22 28.66
N ARG A 74 -12.57 8.29 28.79
CA ARG A 74 -13.66 8.41 29.77
C ARG A 74 -13.17 8.26 31.21
N GLN A 75 -12.21 7.35 31.45
CA GLN A 75 -11.65 7.12 32.79
C GLN A 75 -10.58 8.16 33.17
N TYR A 76 -9.79 8.61 32.19
CA TYR A 76 -8.67 9.55 32.34
C TYR A 76 -8.75 10.63 31.25
N PRO A 77 -9.57 11.68 31.45
CA PRO A 77 -9.83 12.70 30.42
C PRO A 77 -8.60 13.51 29.98
N ASP A 78 -7.59 13.61 30.84
CA ASP A 78 -6.37 14.39 30.60
C ASP A 78 -5.25 13.59 29.92
N LEU A 79 -5.52 12.38 29.45
CA LEU A 79 -4.53 11.58 28.70
C LEU A 79 -4.13 12.27 27.40
N SER A 80 -2.83 12.47 27.24
CA SER A 80 -2.25 12.97 26.01
C SER A 80 -2.24 11.89 24.92
N ALA A 81 -2.24 12.32 23.66
CA ALA A 81 -2.11 11.41 22.52
C ALA A 81 -0.83 10.54 22.57
N ALA A 82 0.24 11.04 23.20
CA ALA A 82 1.47 10.27 23.40
C ALA A 82 1.25 9.11 24.40
N GLN A 83 0.60 9.38 25.53
CA GLN A 83 0.28 8.36 26.53
C GLN A 83 -0.68 7.30 25.97
N ILE A 84 -1.70 7.72 25.21
CA ILE A 84 -2.60 6.79 24.52
C ILE A 84 -1.80 5.89 23.56
N MET A 85 -0.86 6.47 22.80
CA MET A 85 -0.04 5.68 21.87
C MET A 85 0.88 4.70 22.60
N ASP A 86 1.46 5.09 23.73
CA ASP A 86 2.33 4.22 24.51
C ASP A 86 1.53 3.09 25.19
N TRP A 87 0.34 3.38 25.71
CA TRP A 87 -0.58 2.35 26.22
C TRP A 87 -1.03 1.38 25.12
N LEU A 88 -1.33 1.87 23.93
CA LEU A 88 -1.65 0.99 22.79
C LEU A 88 -0.49 0.04 22.47
N LYS A 89 0.76 0.52 22.51
CA LYS A 89 1.94 -0.32 22.31
C LYS A 89 2.17 -1.31 23.45
N GLU A 90 1.88 -0.93 24.69
CA GLU A 90 2.03 -1.82 25.85
C GLU A 90 0.99 -2.95 25.82
N HIS A 91 -0.27 -2.64 25.48
CA HIS A 91 -1.37 -3.60 25.49
C HIS A 91 -1.39 -4.49 24.24
N HIS A 92 -1.05 -3.94 23.06
CA HIS A 92 -1.14 -4.64 21.77
C HIS A 92 0.21 -4.91 21.11
N GLY A 93 1.30 -4.53 21.77
CA GLY A 93 2.65 -4.56 21.20
C GLY A 93 2.90 -3.41 20.21
N ASP A 94 4.15 -3.28 19.76
CA ASP A 94 4.57 -2.24 18.80
C ASP A 94 3.90 -2.34 17.41
N LEU A 95 3.10 -3.38 17.16
CA LEU A 95 2.68 -3.81 15.84
C LEU A 95 1.16 -3.78 15.65
N ILE A 96 0.67 -2.61 15.26
CA ILE A 96 -0.69 -2.44 14.77
C ILE A 96 -0.73 -2.91 13.31
N LEU A 97 -1.26 -4.12 13.09
CA LEU A 97 -1.50 -4.67 11.75
C LEU A 97 -2.87 -4.21 11.24
N THR A 98 -2.99 -4.00 9.93
CA THR A 98 -4.31 -3.83 9.32
C THR A 98 -5.08 -5.16 9.39
N HIS A 99 -6.41 -5.11 9.46
CA HIS A 99 -7.25 -6.31 9.50
C HIS A 99 -6.90 -7.32 8.38
N GLU A 100 -6.74 -6.85 7.14
CA GLU A 100 -6.34 -7.70 6.01
C GLU A 100 -4.98 -8.37 6.22
N PHE A 101 -4.01 -7.64 6.78
CA PHE A 101 -2.67 -8.18 7.01
C PHE A 101 -2.62 -9.10 8.23
N ALA A 102 -3.38 -8.82 9.28
CA ALA A 102 -3.56 -9.71 10.42
C ALA A 102 -4.16 -11.05 9.98
N ASN A 103 -5.25 -11.02 9.20
CA ASN A 103 -5.86 -12.22 8.62
C ASN A 103 -4.86 -12.98 7.73
N TYR A 104 -4.07 -12.25 6.92
CA TYR A 104 -3.04 -12.88 6.10
C TYR A 104 -1.97 -13.59 6.95
N VAL A 105 -1.51 -12.98 8.03
CA VAL A 105 -0.53 -13.56 8.96
C VAL A 105 -1.09 -14.80 9.63
N GLU A 106 -2.36 -14.77 10.06
CA GLU A 106 -3.04 -15.91 10.67
C GLU A 106 -3.15 -17.10 9.70
N VAL A 107 -3.57 -16.83 8.46
CA VAL A 107 -3.68 -17.86 7.40
C VAL A 107 -2.29 -18.43 7.06
N ARG A 108 -1.26 -17.60 7.01
CA ARG A 108 0.10 -18.00 6.57
C ARG A 108 0.99 -18.51 7.68
N ARG A 109 0.67 -18.23 8.95
CA ARG A 109 1.41 -18.66 10.14
C ARG A 109 2.92 -18.35 10.11
N PHE A 110 3.31 -17.19 9.58
CA PHE A 110 4.69 -16.70 9.66
C PHE A 110 4.86 -15.70 10.80
N ARG A 111 6.08 -15.59 11.31
CA ARG A 111 6.43 -14.58 12.31
C ARG A 111 6.78 -13.27 11.61
N ILE A 112 6.22 -12.17 12.09
CA ILE A 112 6.55 -10.84 11.62
C ILE A 112 7.76 -10.34 12.41
N TYR A 113 8.78 -9.87 11.71
CA TYR A 113 9.87 -9.11 12.29
C TYR A 113 9.94 -7.75 11.58
N MET A 114 9.62 -6.69 12.32
CA MET A 114 9.63 -5.34 11.77
C MET A 114 10.96 -4.68 12.05
N CYS A 115 11.62 -4.27 10.98
CA CYS A 115 12.90 -3.59 11.05
C CYS A 115 12.69 -2.21 11.67
N ARG A 116 13.55 -1.84 12.62
CA ARG A 116 13.53 -0.49 13.21
C ARG A 116 13.96 0.53 12.16
N LYS A 117 13.48 1.77 12.32
CA LYS A 117 13.96 2.90 11.51
C LYS A 117 15.48 3.03 11.73
N ALA A 118 16.22 3.11 10.62
CA ALA A 118 17.68 3.18 10.61
C ALA A 118 18.41 1.95 11.17
N ASP A 119 17.90 0.74 10.88
CA ASP A 119 18.65 -0.52 11.04
C ASP A 119 19.35 -0.91 9.70
N PRO A 120 20.65 -0.60 9.53
CA PRO A 120 21.35 -0.84 8.27
C PRO A 120 21.59 -2.33 7.99
N GLU A 121 21.70 -3.16 9.04
CA GLU A 121 22.01 -4.58 8.90
C GLU A 121 20.86 -5.34 8.24
N SER A 122 19.64 -5.10 8.71
CA SER A 122 18.44 -5.68 8.12
C SER A 122 18.23 -5.20 6.68
N LYS A 123 18.54 -3.93 6.41
CA LYS A 123 18.38 -3.32 5.09
C LYS A 123 19.44 -3.78 4.09
N GLY A 124 20.67 -4.04 4.54
CA GLY A 124 21.79 -4.43 3.69
C GLY A 124 21.54 -5.70 2.89
N LYS A 125 20.83 -6.68 3.45
CA LYS A 125 20.48 -7.94 2.78
C LYS A 125 19.65 -7.68 1.51
N ILE A 126 18.55 -6.94 1.63
CA ILE A 126 17.67 -6.63 0.49
C ILE A 126 18.35 -5.68 -0.49
N GLU A 127 19.13 -4.71 -0.01
CA GLU A 127 19.85 -3.80 -0.88
C GLU A 127 20.88 -4.51 -1.75
N ASN A 128 21.59 -5.50 -1.22
CA ASN A 128 22.56 -6.29 -1.98
C ASN A 128 21.88 -7.13 -3.06
N VAL A 129 20.71 -7.71 -2.77
CA VAL A 129 19.90 -8.42 -3.77
C VAL A 129 19.44 -7.46 -4.88
N VAL A 130 18.92 -6.28 -4.52
CA VAL A 130 18.49 -5.27 -5.50
C VAL A 130 19.67 -4.79 -6.33
N LYS A 131 20.83 -4.53 -5.72
CA LYS A 131 22.08 -4.16 -6.42
C LYS A 131 22.49 -5.25 -7.40
N TYR A 132 22.39 -6.53 -7.02
CA TYR A 132 22.71 -7.66 -7.88
C TYR A 132 21.81 -7.71 -9.12
N ILE A 133 20.49 -7.59 -8.95
CA ILE A 133 19.52 -7.57 -10.06
C ILE A 133 19.78 -6.35 -10.96
N LYS A 134 19.95 -5.16 -10.39
CA LYS A 134 20.20 -3.95 -11.19
C LYS A 134 21.48 -4.04 -12.03
N ARG A 135 22.56 -4.58 -11.46
CA ARG A 135 23.86 -4.66 -12.14
C ARG A 135 23.95 -5.79 -13.16
N ASN A 136 23.30 -6.93 -12.92
CA ASN A 136 23.47 -8.14 -13.73
C ASN A 136 22.28 -8.44 -14.65
N PHE A 137 21.06 -8.09 -14.23
CA PHE A 137 19.87 -8.24 -15.04
C PHE A 137 19.54 -6.93 -15.76
N ALA A 138 19.25 -5.85 -15.05
CA ALA A 138 18.65 -4.64 -15.65
C ALA A 138 19.63 -3.78 -16.45
N ARG A 139 20.94 -3.92 -16.24
CA ARG A 139 21.96 -3.08 -16.87
C ARG A 139 21.87 -3.19 -18.40
N HIS A 140 21.71 -2.06 -19.07
CA HIS A 140 21.59 -1.93 -20.53
C HIS A 140 20.37 -2.60 -21.18
N ARG A 141 19.38 -3.05 -20.40
CA ARG A 141 18.12 -3.57 -20.96
C ARG A 141 17.16 -2.43 -21.26
N GLN A 142 16.47 -2.53 -22.39
CA GLN A 142 15.35 -1.65 -22.70
C GLN A 142 14.08 -2.18 -22.04
N PHE A 143 13.34 -1.28 -21.40
CA PHE A 143 12.04 -1.58 -20.83
C PHE A 143 10.96 -1.28 -21.87
N THR A 144 10.17 -2.29 -22.22
CA THR A 144 9.02 -2.15 -23.13
C THR A 144 7.70 -2.27 -22.37
N ASN A 145 7.48 -3.40 -21.70
CA ASN A 145 6.33 -3.67 -20.84
C ASN A 145 6.72 -4.61 -19.69
N VAL A 146 5.82 -4.75 -18.73
CA VAL A 146 6.04 -5.52 -17.49
C VAL A 146 6.11 -7.01 -17.79
N GLU A 147 5.28 -7.50 -18.71
CA GLU A 147 5.17 -8.90 -19.10
C GLU A 147 6.48 -9.39 -19.72
N LYS A 148 7.03 -8.62 -20.68
CA LYS A 148 8.29 -8.95 -21.34
C LYS A 148 9.46 -8.85 -20.38
N LEU A 149 9.44 -7.87 -19.47
CA LEU A 149 10.47 -7.76 -18.44
C LEU A 149 10.45 -8.97 -17.50
N ASN A 150 9.26 -9.45 -17.13
CA ASN A 150 9.09 -10.65 -16.29
C ASN A 150 9.60 -11.90 -17.01
N GLU A 151 9.24 -12.10 -18.28
CA GLU A 151 9.73 -13.21 -19.11
C GLU A 151 11.27 -13.20 -19.19
N GLN A 152 11.85 -12.04 -19.50
CA GLN A 152 13.31 -11.88 -19.55
C GLN A 152 13.98 -12.12 -18.19
N CYS A 153 13.34 -11.70 -17.10
CA CYS A 153 13.84 -11.88 -15.74
C CYS A 153 13.88 -13.37 -15.37
N LEU A 154 12.79 -14.10 -15.63
CA LEU A 154 12.71 -15.54 -15.38
C LEU A 154 13.74 -16.31 -16.21
N ALA A 155 13.88 -15.99 -17.50
CA ALA A 155 14.89 -16.59 -18.37
C ALA A 155 16.33 -16.32 -17.87
N TRP A 156 16.59 -15.11 -17.38
CA TRP A 156 17.88 -14.75 -16.79
C TRP A 156 18.14 -15.46 -15.44
N LEU A 157 17.12 -15.62 -14.60
CA LEU A 157 17.22 -16.38 -13.35
C LEU A 157 17.57 -17.85 -13.63
N ALA A 158 16.90 -18.48 -14.59
CA ALA A 158 17.16 -19.86 -14.98
C ALA A 158 18.58 -20.03 -15.55
N ARG A 159 19.02 -19.12 -16.44
CA ARG A 159 20.32 -19.21 -17.11
C ARG A 159 21.51 -18.79 -16.23
N THR A 160 21.35 -17.80 -15.37
CA THR A 160 22.48 -17.13 -14.70
C THR A 160 22.24 -16.92 -13.22
N GLY A 161 21.10 -16.33 -12.84
CA GLY A 161 20.83 -15.96 -11.45
C GLY A 161 20.95 -17.14 -10.48
N ASN A 162 20.32 -18.26 -10.83
CA ASN A 162 20.26 -19.46 -9.99
C ASN A 162 21.33 -20.51 -10.35
N ALA A 163 21.94 -20.43 -11.53
CA ALA A 163 22.92 -21.38 -12.04
C ALA A 163 24.38 -21.01 -11.72
N LYS A 164 24.66 -19.74 -11.43
CA LYS A 164 26.03 -19.27 -11.17
C LYS A 164 26.50 -19.66 -9.77
N VAL A 165 27.71 -20.23 -9.69
CA VAL A 165 28.37 -20.53 -8.42
C VAL A 165 28.58 -19.23 -7.64
N HIS A 166 28.03 -19.18 -6.42
CA HIS A 166 28.19 -18.02 -5.55
C HIS A 166 29.63 -17.91 -5.03
N GLN A 167 30.22 -16.72 -5.08
CA GLN A 167 31.67 -16.54 -4.83
C GLN A 167 32.10 -16.89 -3.41
N THR A 168 31.28 -16.55 -2.40
CA THR A 168 31.59 -16.76 -0.98
C THR A 168 31.29 -18.18 -0.54
N THR A 169 30.11 -18.70 -0.89
CA THR A 169 29.63 -20.00 -0.41
C THR A 169 30.08 -21.16 -1.30
N LYS A 170 30.58 -20.87 -2.51
CA LYS A 170 31.02 -21.85 -3.54
C LYS A 170 29.93 -22.85 -3.93
N LYS A 171 28.66 -22.54 -3.66
CA LYS A 171 27.50 -23.37 -3.98
C LYS A 171 26.65 -22.72 -5.07
N ILE A 172 25.90 -23.53 -5.81
CA ILE A 172 24.94 -23.07 -6.80
C ILE A 172 23.58 -22.86 -6.12
N PRO A 173 22.96 -21.66 -6.20
CA PRO A 173 21.69 -21.38 -5.53
C PRO A 173 20.56 -22.37 -5.86
N ALA A 174 20.46 -22.81 -7.12
CA ALA A 174 19.45 -23.80 -7.53
C ALA A 174 19.61 -25.14 -6.80
N GLU A 175 20.84 -25.61 -6.63
CA GLU A 175 21.14 -26.87 -5.94
C GLU A 175 20.86 -26.74 -4.45
N VAL A 176 21.32 -25.64 -3.82
CA VAL A 176 21.06 -25.37 -2.41
C VAL A 176 19.55 -25.31 -2.14
N TYR A 177 18.81 -24.62 -2.99
CA TYR A 177 17.35 -24.55 -2.89
C TYR A 177 16.69 -25.93 -3.01
N ALA A 178 17.18 -26.80 -3.89
CA ALA A 178 16.64 -28.16 -4.03
C ALA A 178 16.77 -28.96 -2.72
N PHE A 179 17.88 -28.80 -2.00
CA PHE A 179 18.07 -29.40 -0.67
C PHE A 179 17.22 -28.71 0.40
N GLU A 180 17.19 -27.37 0.44
CA GLU A 180 16.45 -26.59 1.42
C GLU A 180 14.93 -26.80 1.31
N LYS A 181 14.42 -27.07 0.11
CA LYS A 181 13.00 -27.26 -0.18
C LYS A 181 12.34 -28.31 0.71
N ALA A 182 13.08 -29.36 1.11
CA ALA A 182 12.58 -30.40 2.00
C ALA A 182 12.29 -29.89 3.43
N TYR A 183 12.96 -28.81 3.85
CA TYR A 183 12.83 -28.21 5.18
C TYR A 183 11.86 -27.01 5.20
N LEU A 184 11.35 -26.59 4.03
CA LEU A 184 10.43 -25.46 3.94
C LEU A 184 9.04 -25.86 4.45
N ARG A 185 8.39 -24.95 5.17
CA ARG A 185 7.01 -25.13 5.62
C ARG A 185 6.06 -25.05 4.41
N PRO A 186 5.11 -25.99 4.27
CA PRO A 186 4.12 -25.91 3.21
C PRO A 186 3.24 -24.68 3.41
N VAL A 187 2.89 -24.02 2.31
CA VAL A 187 2.03 -22.85 2.33
C VAL A 187 0.57 -23.31 2.49
N HIS A 188 -0.07 -22.97 3.61
CA HIS A 188 -1.49 -23.21 3.82
C HIS A 188 -2.31 -22.32 2.87
N ARG A 189 -3.04 -22.95 1.93
CA ARG A 189 -3.87 -22.33 0.87
C ARG A 189 -3.08 -21.55 -0.20
N LYS A 190 -2.93 -22.08 -1.40
CA LYS A 190 -2.34 -21.31 -2.52
C LYS A 190 -3.24 -20.11 -2.84
N ILE A 191 -2.65 -18.95 -3.13
CA ILE A 191 -3.43 -17.84 -3.70
C ILE A 191 -3.79 -18.29 -5.11
N GLU A 192 -5.07 -18.46 -5.36
CA GLU A 192 -5.57 -18.58 -6.73
C GLU A 192 -5.48 -17.19 -7.34
N ILE A 193 -4.48 -16.98 -8.19
CA ILE A 193 -4.39 -15.78 -9.01
C ILE A 193 -5.37 -16.01 -10.16
N SER A 194 -6.67 -15.80 -9.91
CA SER A 194 -7.63 -15.64 -11.00
C SER A 194 -7.30 -14.33 -11.70
N ASN A 195 -6.53 -14.44 -12.78
CA ASN A 195 -6.41 -13.51 -13.89
C ASN A 195 -6.77 -12.04 -13.55
N ILE A 196 -5.78 -11.26 -13.12
CA ILE A 196 -5.80 -9.81 -13.33
C ILE A 196 -5.60 -9.61 -14.84
N THR A 197 -6.65 -9.90 -15.62
CA THR A 197 -6.75 -9.47 -17.01
C THR A 197 -7.47 -8.13 -16.97
N THR A 198 -6.72 -7.06 -17.17
CA THR A 198 -7.24 -5.76 -17.62
C THR A 198 -6.27 -5.26 -18.67
#